data_AF-A0A7S0EZZ8-F1
#
_entry.id   AF-A0A7S0EZZ8-F1
#
_cell.length_a   1.000
_cell.length_b   1.000
_cell.length_c   1.000
_cell.angle_alpha   90.00
_cell.angle_beta   90.00
_cell.angle_gamma   90.00
#
_symmetry.space_group_name_H-M   'P 1'
#
loop_
_entity.id
_entity.type
_entity.pdbx_description
1 polymer ?
#
loop_
_entity_poly.entity_id
_entity_poly.type
_entity_poly.pdbx_seq_one_letter_code
_entity_poly.pdbx_strand_id
1 'polypeptide(L)'
;AAQAVPVAVGASAAELMEAIDLARVLGQDVANANKLLVLSSESEVDALRTALDEALEGKPARVVKALSWTLEVLPASTSKAAGLKRLLDALGIRPGHCMAVGDGE
;
A
#
# COMPACT_ATOMS: atom_id res chain seq x y z
N ALA A 1 11.71 -13.83 36.94
CA ALA A 1 11.63 -12.50 36.31
C ALA A 1 12.20 -12.60 34.90
N ALA A 2 11.34 -12.57 33.88
CA ALA A 2 11.79 -12.52 32.49
C ALA A 2 12.29 -11.11 32.22
N GLN A 3 13.57 -10.95 31.91
CA GLN A 3 14.13 -9.67 31.51
C GLN A 3 13.60 -9.32 30.13
N ALA A 4 12.92 -8.18 30.02
CA ALA A 4 12.57 -7.59 28.73
C ALA A 4 13.86 -7.23 28.01
N VAL A 5 14.11 -7.85 26.86
CA VAL A 5 15.18 -7.46 25.96
C VAL A 5 14.80 -6.08 25.41
N PRO A 6 15.63 -5.04 25.60
CA PRO A 6 15.32 -3.72 25.08
C PRO A 6 15.37 -3.79 23.56
N VAL A 7 14.25 -3.52 22.89
CA VAL A 7 14.23 -3.32 21.44
C VAL A 7 14.99 -2.03 21.17
N ALA A 8 16.21 -2.18 20.65
CA ALA A 8 17.02 -1.05 20.25
C ALA A 8 16.29 -0.23 19.18
N VAL A 9 16.13 1.07 19.43
CA VAL A 9 15.77 2.05 18.41
C VAL A 9 16.93 2.04 17.40
N GLY A 10 16.76 1.44 16.22
CA GLY A 10 17.98 1.10 15.45
C GLY A 10 17.88 0.64 14.01
N ALA A 11 16.77 0.89 13.30
CA ALA A 11 16.77 0.87 11.84
C ALA A 11 15.66 1.82 11.35
N SER A 12 16.00 2.72 10.44
CA SER A 12 15.03 3.49 9.66
C SER A 12 14.10 2.54 8.90
N ALA A 13 12.89 2.99 8.57
CA ALA A 13 11.97 2.19 7.77
C ALA A 13 12.60 1.76 6.43
N ALA A 14 13.52 2.55 5.87
CA ALA A 14 14.30 2.19 4.69
C ALA A 14 15.23 0.98 4.94
N GLU A 15 15.97 0.97 6.04
CA GLU A 15 16.86 -0.15 6.43
C GLU A 15 16.05 -1.43 6.73
N LEU A 16 14.87 -1.30 7.34
CA LEU A 16 13.95 -2.43 7.52
C LEU A 16 13.43 -2.94 6.18
N MET A 17 13.09 -2.06 5.23
CA MET A 17 12.63 -2.45 3.90
C MET A 17 13.72 -3.16 3.08
N GLU A 18 14.98 -2.75 3.21
CA GLU A 18 16.12 -3.46 2.60
C GLU A 18 16.38 -4.84 3.23
N ALA A 19 16.10 -4.98 4.53
CA ALA A 19 16.27 -6.23 5.27
C ALA A 19 15.12 -7.23 5.08
N ILE A 20 13.93 -6.77 4.63
CA ILE A 20 12.80 -7.65 4.38
C ILE A 20 13.04 -8.39 3.06
N ASP A 21 13.37 -9.68 3.16
CA ASP A 21 13.31 -10.62 2.05
C ASP A 21 11.85 -10.87 1.66
N LEU A 22 11.30 -9.96 0.85
CA LEU A 22 9.93 -10.03 0.34
C LEU A 22 9.67 -11.34 -0.42
N ALA A 23 10.68 -11.91 -1.08
CA ALA A 23 10.57 -13.17 -1.79
C ALA A 23 10.38 -14.35 -0.82
N ARG A 24 11.03 -14.31 0.35
CA ARG A 24 10.79 -15.28 1.42
C ARG A 24 9.43 -15.09 2.11
N VAL A 25 9.01 -13.85 2.35
CA VAL A 25 7.75 -13.54 3.06
C VAL A 25 6.52 -13.83 2.21
N LEU A 26 6.58 -13.51 0.92
CA LEU A 26 5.46 -13.66 -0.03
C LEU A 26 5.57 -14.94 -0.89
N GLY A 27 6.67 -15.68 -0.78
CA GLY A 27 6.97 -16.84 -1.62
C GLY A 27 7.36 -16.46 -3.07
N GLN A 28 7.30 -17.45 -3.99
CA GLN A 28 7.52 -17.25 -5.43
C GLN A 28 6.43 -16.38 -6.10
N ASP A 29 5.38 -15.98 -5.36
CA ASP A 29 4.17 -15.35 -5.87
C ASP A 29 4.13 -13.81 -5.68
N VAL A 30 5.26 -13.17 -5.39
CA VAL A 30 5.34 -11.68 -5.39
C VAL A 30 4.81 -11.11 -6.72
N ALA A 31 5.06 -11.80 -7.84
CA ALA A 31 4.54 -11.43 -9.16
C ALA A 31 3.00 -11.46 -9.27
N ASN A 32 2.33 -12.19 -8.39
CA ASN A 32 0.88 -12.35 -8.34
C ASN A 32 0.22 -11.55 -7.21
N ALA A 33 0.98 -10.77 -6.44
CA ALA A 33 0.44 -9.93 -5.38
C ALA A 33 -0.34 -8.75 -5.96
N ASN A 34 -1.61 -8.61 -5.56
CA ASN A 34 -2.47 -7.49 -6.00
C ASN A 34 -2.14 -6.17 -5.29
N LYS A 35 -1.49 -6.25 -4.13
CA LYS A 35 -1.22 -5.11 -3.24
C LYS A 35 -0.13 -5.47 -2.24
N LEU A 36 0.72 -4.50 -1.91
CA LEU A 36 1.54 -4.52 -0.69
C LEU A 36 0.91 -3.57 0.33
N LEU A 37 0.68 -4.08 1.54
CA LEU A 37 0.20 -3.28 2.67
C LEU A 37 1.38 -3.00 3.60
N VAL A 38 1.66 -1.72 3.84
CA VAL A 38 2.76 -1.28 4.70
C VAL A 38 2.16 -0.63 5.93
N LEU A 39 2.44 -1.23 7.09
CA LEU A 39 1.98 -0.76 8.39
C LEU A 39 3.14 -0.04 9.08
N SER A 40 2.88 1.16 9.58
CA SER A 40 3.88 1.98 10.27
C SER A 40 3.25 2.71 11.45
N SER A 41 4.06 3.45 12.21
CA SER A 41 3.54 4.45 13.14
C SER A 41 3.04 5.68 12.38
N GLU A 42 2.08 6.42 12.96
CA GLU A 42 1.61 7.69 12.37
C GLU A 42 2.75 8.72 12.21
N SER A 43 3.73 8.69 13.11
CA SER A 43 4.90 9.57 13.07
C SER A 43 5.86 9.27 11.91
N GLU A 44 5.83 8.06 11.35
CA GLU A 44 6.79 7.61 10.34
C GLU A 44 6.14 7.40 8.96
N VAL A 45 4.82 7.27 8.90
CA VAL A 45 4.10 6.90 7.67
C VAL A 45 4.35 7.87 6.51
N ASP A 46 4.47 9.16 6.79
CA ASP A 46 4.61 10.17 5.74
C ASP A 46 6.04 10.16 5.17
N ALA A 47 7.06 9.99 6.03
CA ALA A 47 8.44 9.79 5.59
C ALA A 47 8.58 8.49 4.77
N LEU A 48 7.86 7.43 5.18
CA LEU A 48 7.83 6.18 4.45
C LEU A 48 7.11 6.31 3.10
N ARG A 49 6.05 7.12 3.01
CA ARG A 49 5.39 7.43 1.73
C ARG A 49 6.36 8.09 0.77
N THR A 50 7.10 9.11 1.21
CA THR A 50 8.11 9.79 0.39
C THR A 50 9.17 8.80 -0.11
N ALA A 51 9.74 7.98 0.77
CA ALA A 51 10.75 6.99 0.38
C ALA A 51 10.21 5.94 -0.62
N LEU A 52 8.96 5.49 -0.44
CA LEU A 52 8.32 4.56 -1.36
C LEU A 52 8.01 5.21 -2.72
N ASP A 53 7.52 6.44 -2.74
CA ASP A 53 7.24 7.16 -3.98
C ASP A 53 8.54 7.37 -4.79
N GLU A 54 9.64 7.73 -4.14
CA GLU A 54 10.98 7.82 -4.77
C GLU A 54 11.45 6.45 -5.30
N ALA A 55 11.32 5.39 -4.50
CA ALA A 55 11.72 4.04 -4.90
C ALA A 55 10.86 3.46 -6.06
N LEU A 56 9.66 4.02 -6.27
CA LEU A 56 8.70 3.60 -7.30
C LEU A 56 8.67 4.53 -8.52
N GLU A 57 9.51 5.57 -8.56
CA GLU A 57 9.57 6.48 -9.70
C GLU A 57 9.82 5.71 -11.02
N GLY A 58 9.00 5.99 -12.03
CA GLY A 58 9.06 5.32 -13.33
C GLY A 58 8.53 3.87 -13.36
N LYS A 59 8.06 3.32 -12.24
CA LYS A 59 7.47 1.97 -12.16
C LYS A 59 5.94 2.04 -12.31
N PRO A 60 5.28 0.98 -12.80
CA PRO A 60 3.82 0.94 -12.98
C PRO A 60 3.07 0.69 -11.66
N ALA A 61 3.47 1.36 -10.59
CA ALA A 61 2.89 1.25 -9.25
C ALA A 61 2.70 2.64 -8.64
N ARG A 62 1.87 2.73 -7.59
CA ARG A 62 1.67 3.96 -6.82
C ARG A 62 1.45 3.66 -5.35
N VAL A 63 1.77 4.63 -4.50
CA VAL A 63 1.49 4.58 -3.07
C VAL A 63 0.21 5.37 -2.78
N VAL A 64 -0.69 4.81 -1.97
CA VAL A 64 -1.86 5.51 -1.43
C VAL A 64 -1.90 5.37 0.08
N LYS A 65 -2.44 6.37 0.79
CA LYS A 65 -2.59 6.33 2.24
C LYS A 65 -4.04 5.98 2.58
N ALA A 66 -4.26 4.76 3.06
CA ALA A 66 -5.60 4.29 3.39
C ALA A 66 -6.05 4.77 4.78
N LEU A 67 -5.12 4.83 5.73
CA LEU A 67 -5.34 5.29 7.11
C LEU A 67 -4.14 6.13 7.56
N SER A 68 -4.27 6.79 8.72
CA SER A 68 -3.19 7.60 9.31
C SER A 68 -1.88 6.84 9.57
N TRP A 69 -1.90 5.51 9.59
CA TRP A 69 -0.75 4.64 9.90
C TRP A 69 -0.49 3.56 8.82
N THR A 70 -1.15 3.65 7.67
CA THR A 70 -1.15 2.59 6.66
C THR A 70 -0.96 3.13 5.25
N LEU A 71 0.01 2.56 4.53
CA LEU A 71 0.22 2.77 3.10
C LEU A 71 -0.12 1.52 2.31
N GLU A 72 -0.56 1.71 1.07
CA GLU A 72 -0.80 0.65 0.11
C GLU A 72 -0.01 0.93 -1.15
N VAL A 73 0.76 -0.06 -1.61
CA VAL A 73 1.36 -0.03 -2.94
C VAL A 73 0.50 -0.87 -3.88
N LEU A 74 0.02 -0.23 -4.94
CA LEU A 74 -0.92 -0.78 -5.91
C LEU A 74 -0.40 -0.59 -7.33
N PRO A 75 -0.81 -1.43 -8.30
CA PRO A 75 -0.59 -1.12 -9.71
C PRO A 75 -1.18 0.25 -10.08
N ALA A 76 -0.47 1.03 -10.90
CA ALA A 76 -0.83 2.42 -11.19
C ALA A 76 -2.26 2.57 -11.75
N SER A 77 -2.75 1.59 -12.51
CA SER A 77 -4.08 1.59 -13.14
C SER A 77 -5.24 1.18 -12.21
N THR A 78 -4.96 0.69 -10.99
CA THR A 78 -5.98 0.10 -10.12
C THR A 78 -6.63 1.14 -9.21
N SER A 79 -7.88 1.54 -9.41
CA SER A 79 -8.59 2.41 -8.45
C SER A 79 -10.02 1.94 -8.21
N LYS A 80 -10.65 2.40 -7.12
CA LYS A 80 -12.07 2.12 -6.83
C LYS A 80 -12.95 2.59 -8.00
N ALA A 81 -12.66 3.78 -8.55
CA ALA A 81 -13.36 4.33 -9.70
C ALA A 81 -13.17 3.49 -10.98
N ALA A 82 -11.95 3.02 -11.26
CA ALA A 82 -11.68 2.16 -12.40
C ALA A 82 -12.40 0.80 -12.29
N GLY A 83 -12.43 0.21 -11.09
CA GLY A 83 -13.19 -1.00 -10.80
C GLY A 83 -14.70 -0.80 -10.95
N LEU A 84 -15.24 0.28 -10.37
CA LEU A 84 -16.65 0.63 -10.49
C LEU A 84 -17.06 0.84 -11.95
N LYS A 85 -16.25 1.54 -12.76
CA LYS A 85 -16.52 1.71 -14.18
C LYS A 85 -16.68 0.36 -14.88
N ARG A 86 -15.74 -0.58 -14.67
CA ARG A 86 -15.81 -1.94 -15.25
C ARG A 86 -17.07 -2.68 -14.83
N LEU A 87 -17.47 -2.54 -13.57
CA LEU A 87 -18.71 -3.14 -13.05
C LEU A 87 -19.96 -2.55 -13.71
N LEU A 88 -20.05 -1.22 -13.80
CA LEU A 88 -21.18 -0.54 -14.43
C LEU A 88 -21.32 -0.92 -15.90
N ASP A 89 -20.20 -0.98 -16.63
CA ASP A 89 -20.14 -1.43 -18.02
C ASP A 89 -20.67 -2.87 -18.15
N ALA A 90 -20.26 -3.78 -17.27
CA ALA A 90 -20.70 -5.18 -17.27
C ALA A 90 -22.21 -5.35 -16.95
N LEU A 91 -22.78 -4.43 -16.17
CA LEU A 91 -24.19 -4.43 -15.80
C LEU A 91 -25.09 -3.61 -16.76
N GLY A 92 -24.50 -2.90 -17.72
CA GLY A 92 -25.24 -1.96 -18.58
C GLY A 92 -25.84 -0.77 -17.82
N ILE A 93 -25.27 -0.42 -16.66
CA ILE A 93 -25.74 0.69 -15.82
C ILE A 93 -24.98 1.96 -16.19
N ARG A 94 -25.71 3.06 -16.41
CA ARG A 94 -25.10 4.36 -16.67
C ARG A 94 -24.48 4.93 -15.38
N PRO A 95 -23.31 5.60 -15.43
CA PRO A 95 -22.72 6.24 -14.25
C PRO A 95 -23.66 7.19 -13.50
N GLY A 96 -24.54 7.91 -14.20
CA GLY A 96 -25.53 8.80 -13.59
C GLY A 96 -26.61 8.10 -12.73
N HIS A 97 -26.66 6.78 -12.73
CA HIS A 97 -27.52 5.97 -11.83
C HIS A 97 -26.74 5.43 -10.62
N CYS A 98 -25.49 5.85 -10.43
CA CYS A 98 -24.65 5.43 -9.32
C CYS A 98 -24.39 6.62 -8.40
N MET A 99 -24.59 6.41 -7.10
CA MET A 99 -24.14 7.33 -6.06
C MET A 99 -22.99 6.66 -5.31
N ALA A 100 -21.84 7.32 -5.25
CA ALA A 100 -20.67 6.86 -4.50
C ALA A 100 -20.58 7.61 -3.17
N VAL A 101 -20.22 6.90 -2.10
CA VAL A 101 -19.95 7.45 -0.76
C VAL A 101 -18.60 6.91 -0.30
N GLY A 102 -17.75 7.77 0.26
CA GLY A 102 -16.42 7.39 0.74
C GLY A 102 -15.84 8.44 1.69
N ASP A 103 -14.84 8.02 2.45
CA ASP A 103 -14.24 8.74 3.58
C ASP A 103 -12.71 8.89 3.49
N GLY A 104 -12.09 8.40 2.41
CA GLY A 104 -10.65 8.39 2.22
C GLY A 104 -10.21 8.51 0.76
N GLU A 105 -8.89 8.39 0.57
CA GLU A 105 -8.19 8.43 -0.74
C GLU A 105 -8.57 7.27 -1.69
#